data_AF-A0A847QNV0-F1
#
_entry.id   AF-A0A847QNV0-F1
#
_cell.length_a   1.000
_cell.length_b   1.000
_cell.length_c   1.000
_cell.angle_alpha   90.00
_cell.angle_beta   90.00
_cell.angle_gamma   90.00
#
_symmetry.space_group_name_H-M   'P 1'
#
loop_
_entity.id
_entity.type
_entity.pdbx_description
1 polymer ?
#
loop_
_entity_poly.entity_id
_entity_poly.type
_entity_poly.pdbx_seq_one_letter_code
_entity_poly.pdbx_strand_id
1 'polypeptide(L)' 'MKREEFINLSDDAKLQYLNEQAAAGKSYTDICAGIGMSKDELGRQHGFYFVRNQFMKKPMKGYGTTQRSGNEHTDRFK' A
#
# COMPACT_ATOMS: atom_id res chain seq x y z
N MET A 1 -4.03 -3.21 15.33
CA MET A 1 -4.77 -1.98 14.97
C MET A 1 -6.04 -2.38 14.23
N LYS A 2 -7.20 -1.76 14.50
CA LYS A 2 -8.44 -2.01 13.75
C LYS A 2 -8.56 -1.10 12.53
N ARG A 3 -9.40 -1.46 11.56
CA ARG A 3 -9.61 -0.71 10.31
C ARG A 3 -9.94 0.77 10.55
N GLU A 4 -10.86 1.06 11.46
CA GLU A 4 -11.35 2.42 11.75
C GLU A 4 -10.23 3.32 12.31
N GLU A 5 -9.45 2.78 13.25
CA GLU A 5 -8.26 3.44 13.79
C GLU A 5 -7.25 3.73 12.69
N PHE A 6 -7.02 2.75 11.80
CA PHE A 6 -6.10 2.93 10.68
C PHE A 6 -6.57 4.02 9.71
N ILE A 7 -7.87 4.11 9.41
CA ILE A 7 -8.42 5.12 8.48
C ILE A 7 -8.27 6.53 9.05
N ASN A 8 -8.48 6.72 10.35
CA ASN A 8 -8.43 8.01 11.03
C ASN A 8 -7.00 8.55 11.21
N LEU A 9 -5.97 7.72 11.04
CA LEU A 9 -4.58 8.18 11.10
C LEU A 9 -4.19 9.11 9.94
N SER A 10 -3.21 9.98 10.19
CA SER A 10 -2.52 10.72 9.14
C SER A 10 -1.75 9.76 8.21
N ASP A 11 -1.49 10.18 6.98
CA ASP A 11 -0.74 9.32 6.04
C ASP A 11 0.67 8.98 6.56
N ASP A 12 1.31 9.88 7.30
CA ASP A 12 2.62 9.64 7.92
C ASP A 12 2.54 8.59 9.03
N ALA A 13 1.52 8.68 9.90
CA ALA A 13 1.32 7.67 10.94
C ALA A 13 0.97 6.30 10.35
N LYS A 14 0.16 6.25 9.28
CA LYS A 14 -0.11 5.03 8.52
C LYS A 14 1.17 4.42 7.96
N LEU A 15 2.02 5.24 7.31
CA LEU A 15 3.28 4.80 6.74
C LEU A 15 4.24 4.25 7.80
N GLN A 16 4.34 4.94 8.94
CA GLN A 16 5.19 4.51 10.05
C GLN A 16 4.73 3.16 10.58
N TYR A 17 3.44 3.00 10.90
CA TYR A 17 2.88 1.74 11.38
C TYR A 17 3.14 0.59 10.40
N LEU A 18 2.88 0.80 9.11
CA LEU A 18 3.10 -0.21 8.08
C LEU A 18 4.58 -0.65 8.01
N ASN A 19 5.51 0.31 8.09
CA ASN A 19 6.94 0.02 8.10
C ASN A 19 7.41 -0.66 9.40
N GLU A 20 6.85 -0.31 10.56
CA GLU A 20 7.14 -1.01 11.82
C GLU A 20 6.70 -2.47 11.76
N GLN A 21 5.53 -2.76 11.18
CA GLN A 21 5.06 -4.14 11.00
C GLN A 21 5.91 -4.90 9.97
N ALA A 22 6.35 -4.24 8.91
CA ALA A 22 7.26 -4.84 7.92
C ALA A 22 8.65 -5.12 8.52
N ALA A 23 9.16 -4.23 9.36
CA ALA A 23 10.41 -4.41 10.09
C ALA A 23 10.32 -5.58 11.10
N ALA A 24 9.13 -5.84 11.64
CA ALA A 24 8.85 -7.03 12.44
C ALA A 24 8.74 -8.33 11.61
N GLY A 25 9.02 -8.29 10.30
CA GLY A 25 9.05 -9.45 9.42
C GLY A 25 7.67 -9.87 8.89
N LYS A 26 6.62 -9.08 9.11
CA LYS A 26 5.28 -9.40 8.61
C LYS A 26 5.17 -9.12 7.11
N SER A 27 4.53 -10.03 6.39
CA SER A 27 4.28 -9.84 4.97
C SER A 27 3.17 -8.81 4.76
N TYR A 28 3.15 -8.17 3.60
CA TYR A 28 2.08 -7.26 3.21
C TYR A 28 0.68 -7.84 3.42
N THR A 29 0.49 -9.11 3.11
CA THR A 29 -0.75 -9.88 3.31
C THR A 29 -1.14 -9.96 4.79
N ASP A 30 -0.19 -10.26 5.68
CA ASP A 30 -0.42 -10.40 7.11
C ASP A 30 -0.77 -9.06 7.76
N ILE A 31 -0.09 -8.00 7.31
CA ILE A 31 -0.35 -6.64 7.78
C ILE A 31 -1.76 -6.23 7.37
N CYS A 32 -2.12 -6.43 6.10
CA CYS A 32 -3.46 -6.17 5.56
C CYS A 32 -4.55 -6.96 6.29
N ALA A 33 -4.32 -8.26 6.53
CA ALA A 33 -5.23 -9.10 7.29
C ALA A 33 -5.40 -8.60 8.74
N GLY A 34 -4.31 -8.13 9.36
CA GLY A 34 -4.33 -7.60 10.73
C GLY A 34 -5.10 -6.29 10.91
N ILE A 35 -5.17 -5.44 9.88
CA ILE A 35 -5.99 -4.22 9.86
C ILE A 35 -7.38 -4.43 9.22
N GLY A 36 -7.65 -5.60 8.63
CA GLY A 36 -8.90 -5.90 7.94
C GLY A 36 -9.08 -5.08 6.65
N MET A 37 -8.00 -4.84 5.92
CA MET A 37 -8.02 -4.15 4.62
C MET A 37 -7.54 -5.05 3.50
N SER A 38 -8.07 -4.83 2.31
CA SER A 38 -7.57 -5.49 1.11
C SER A 38 -6.33 -4.78 0.56
N LYS A 39 -5.48 -5.52 -0.17
CA LYS A 39 -4.31 -4.94 -0.85
C LYS A 39 -4.68 -3.80 -1.79
N ASP A 40 -5.81 -3.95 -2.49
CA ASP A 40 -6.32 -2.94 -3.41
C ASP A 40 -6.76 -1.67 -2.69
N GLU A 41 -7.46 -1.77 -1.55
CA GLU A 41 -7.83 -0.60 -0.73
C GLU A 41 -6.60 0.15 -0.24
N LEU A 42 -5.61 -0.58 0.30
CA LEU A 42 -4.38 0.04 0.78
C LEU A 42 -3.59 0.72 -0.34
N GLY A 43 -3.57 0.12 -1.54
CA GLY A 43 -2.84 0.63 -2.70
C GLY A 43 -3.54 1.74 -3.50
N ARG A 44 -4.86 1.66 -3.69
CA ARG A 44 -5.65 2.65 -4.44
C ARG A 44 -6.17 3.78 -3.57
N GLN A 45 -6.83 3.46 -2.46
CA GLN A 45 -7.52 4.45 -1.63
C GLN A 45 -6.54 5.17 -0.70
N HIS A 46 -5.61 4.41 -0.10
CA HIS A 46 -4.62 4.97 0.80
C HIS A 46 -3.28 5.30 0.12
N GLY A 47 -3.05 4.78 -1.09
CA GLY A 47 -1.87 5.11 -1.87
C GLY A 47 -0.59 4.49 -1.32
N PHE A 48 -0.63 3.37 -0.60
CA PHE A 48 0.58 2.71 -0.11
C PHE A 48 0.96 1.49 -0.94
N TYR A 49 2.24 1.36 -1.25
CA TYR A 49 2.79 0.21 -1.96
C TYR A 49 4.01 -0.33 -1.23
N PHE A 50 4.37 -1.58 -1.51
CA PHE A 50 5.41 -2.29 -0.78
C PHE A 50 6.56 -2.70 -1.70
N VAL A 51 7.77 -2.31 -1.34
CA VAL A 51 9.00 -2.55 -2.11
C VAL A 51 10.12 -2.90 -1.14
N ARG A 52 10.81 -4.02 -1.39
CA ARG A 52 12.03 -4.43 -0.64
C ARG A 52 11.87 -4.32 0.88
N ASN A 53 10.80 -4.92 1.43
CA ASN A 53 10.47 -4.90 2.86
C ASN A 53 10.09 -3.53 3.46
N GLN A 54 9.77 -2.54 2.64
CA GLN A 54 9.33 -1.23 3.11
C GLN A 54 8.06 -0.78 2.41
N PHE A 55 7.19 -0.10 3.15
CA PHE A 55 6.05 0.61 2.61
C PHE A 55 6.46 2.00 2.17
N MET A 56 5.92 2.42 1.03
CA MET A 56 6.13 3.73 0.44
C MET A 56 4.77 4.36 0.10
N LYS A 57 4.71 5.69 0.16
CA LYS A 57 3.57 6.49 -0.29
C LYS A 57 3.64 6.73 -1.79
N LYS A 58 2.52 6.56 -2.49
CA LYS A 58 2.37 7.02 -3.86
C LYS A 58 2.35 8.55 -3.88
N PRO A 59 3.00 9.19 -4.87
CA PRO A 59 2.92 10.64 -5.05
C PRO A 59 1.49 11.14 -5.31
N MET A 60 0.66 10.30 -5.95
CA MET A 60 -0.73 10.60 -6.31
C MET A 60 -1.65 9.46 -5.83
N LYS A 61 -2.65 9.77 -4.99
CA LYS A 61 -3.69 8.81 -4.55
C LYS A 61 -4.67 8.53 -5.70
N GLY A 62 -5.19 7.30 -5.80
CA GLY A 62 -6.16 6.91 -6.85
C GLY A 62 -5.57 6.36 -8.16
N TYR A 63 -4.27 6.51 -8.42
CA TYR A 63 -3.63 5.85 -9.57
C TYR A 63 -3.34 4.39 -9.28
N GLY A 64 -3.97 3.47 -10.02
CA GLY A 64 -3.77 2.01 -9.88
C GLY A 64 -2.32 1.59 -10.09
N THR A 65 -1.69 2.15 -11.12
CA THR A 65 -0.28 1.98 -11.46
C THR A 65 0.44 3.33 -11.31
N THR A 66 1.50 3.37 -10.51
CA THR A 66 2.48 4.45 -10.63
C THR A 66 3.11 4.23 -12.00
N GLN A 67 2.70 4.97 -13.04
CA GLN A 67 3.34 4.89 -14.36
C GLN A 67 4.83 5.24 -14.19
N ARG A 68 5.67 4.23 -14.01
CA ARG A 68 7.13 4.35 -14.02
C ARG A 68 7.54 4.32 -15.50
N SER A 69 7.66 5.51 -16.08
CA SER A 69 8.31 5.76 -17.38
C SER A 69 7.66 5.29 -18.69
N GLY A 70 6.38 4.89 -18.72
CA GLY A 70 5.66 4.74 -19.99
C GLY A 70 6.12 3.60 -20.92
N ASN A 71 6.81 2.58 -20.39
CA ASN A 71 7.32 1.46 -21.18
C ASN A 71 6.63 0.11 -20.86
N GLU A 72 5.46 0.15 -20.22
CA GLU A 72 4.64 -1.02 -19.94
C GLU A 72 3.73 -1.25 -21.15
N HIS A 73 4.14 -2.14 -22.06
CA HIS A 73 3.29 -2.61 -23.14
C HIS A 73 2.02 -3.23 -22.54
N THR A 74 0.88 -2.55 -22.70
CA THR A 74 -0.42 -3.25 -22.69
C THR A 74 -0.51 -4.01 -23.99
N ASP A 75 0.05 -5.22 -24.04
CA ASP A 75 -0.16 -6.14 -25.13
C ASP A 75 -1.66 -6.50 -25.16
N ARG A 76 -2.41 -5.72 -25.96
CA ARG A 76 -3.85 -5.87 -26.22
C ARG A 76 -4.08 -6.91 -27.31
N PHE A 77 -3.54 -8.12 -27.13
CA PHE A 77 -4.00 -9.28 -27.87
C PHE A 77 -4.79 -10.18 -26.92
N LYS A 78 -6.06 -9.82 -26.73
CA LYS A 78 -7.18 -10.74 -26.56
C LYS A 78 -8.49 -10.05 -26.89
#